data_AF-A0A516ELG4-F1
#
_entry.id   AF-A0A516ELG4-F1
#
_cell.length_a   1.000
_cell.length_b   1.000
_cell.length_c   1.000
_cell.angle_alpha   90.00
_cell.angle_beta   90.00
_cell.angle_gamma   90.00
#
_symmetry.space_group_name_H-M   'P 1'
#
loop_
_entity.id
_entity.type
_entity.pdbx_description
1 polymer ?
#
loop_
_entity_poly.entity_id
_entity_poly.type
_entity_poly.pdbx_seq_one_letter_code
_entity_poly.pdbx_strand_id
1 'polypeptide(L)'
;RQVSGCCLENTLARQALAEMVGTLVLTLVGDCVLASLAVFQLGSAGLAAAPLGWGLAVFLGVLVAGGVSGAHLNPAVTVALATIGKLGWCNVLAYVAAQY
;
A
#
# COMPACT_ATOMS: atom_id res chain seq x y z
N ARG A 1 19.43 -6.84 17.30
CA ARG A 1 19.91 -7.58 16.11
C ARG A 1 19.56 -6.75 14.88
N GLN A 2 20.49 -5.92 14.39
CA GLN A 2 20.34 -5.21 13.13
C GLN A 2 20.99 -6.07 12.07
N VAL A 3 20.22 -6.48 11.06
CA VAL A 3 20.74 -7.19 9.89
C VAL A 3 21.51 -6.17 9.08
N SER A 4 22.83 -6.32 9.00
CA SER A 4 23.71 -5.50 8.17
C SER A 4 23.44 -5.78 6.69
N GLY A 5 22.44 -5.10 6.13
CA GLY A 5 22.17 -5.01 4.69
C GLY A 5 22.04 -3.54 4.32
N CYS A 6 22.41 -3.18 3.08
CA CYS A 6 22.42 -1.83 2.51
C CYS A 6 21.47 -0.84 3.22
N CYS A 7 22.00 -0.09 4.19
CA CYS A 7 21.22 0.83 4.99
C CYS A 7 20.95 2.09 4.17
N LEU A 8 19.71 2.28 3.71
CA LEU A 8 19.26 3.59 3.25
C LEU A 8 19.25 4.55 4.45
N GLU A 9 20.26 5.41 4.51
CA GLU A 9 20.40 6.46 5.54
C GLU A 9 19.29 7.51 5.42
N ASN A 10 18.78 7.73 4.20
CA ASN A 10 17.68 8.66 3.98
C ASN A 10 16.34 8.03 4.39
N THR A 11 15.76 8.56 5.46
CA THR A 11 14.47 8.10 6.02
C THR A 11 13.32 8.24 5.04
N LEU A 12 13.27 9.34 4.28
CA LEU A 12 12.21 9.60 3.29
C LEU A 12 12.31 8.63 2.10
N ALA A 13 13.51 8.34 1.62
CA ALA A 13 13.71 7.34 0.57
C ALA A 13 13.26 5.94 1.02
N ARG A 14 13.57 5.59 2.28
CA ARG A 14 13.14 4.31 2.86
C ARG A 14 11.61 4.23 3.01
N GLN A 15 10.97 5.32 3.40
CA GLN A 15 9.51 5.41 3.49
C GLN A 15 8.84 5.33 2.12
N ALA A 16 9.36 6.07 1.13
CA ALA A 16 8.86 6.03 -0.24
C ALA A 16 8.96 4.62 -0.86
N LEU A 17 10.09 3.91 -0.66
CA LEU A 17 10.21 2.53 -1.10
C LEU A 17 9.23 1.58 -0.39
N ALA A 18 8.99 1.78 0.90
CA ALA A 18 7.98 1.00 1.61
C ALA A 18 6.56 1.27 1.08
N GLU A 19 6.20 2.52 0.78
CA GLU A 19 4.93 2.85 0.12
C GLU A 19 4.81 2.22 -1.27
N MET A 20 5.89 2.25 -2.07
CA MET A 20 5.91 1.62 -3.40
C MET A 20 5.70 0.11 -3.31
N VAL A 21 6.46 -0.59 -2.45
CA VAL A 21 6.34 -2.05 -2.31
C VAL A 21 4.99 -2.44 -1.71
N GLY A 22 4.49 -1.69 -0.71
CA GLY A 22 3.18 -1.94 -0.12
C GLY A 22 2.05 -1.73 -1.13
N THR A 23 2.13 -0.69 -1.95
CA THR A 23 1.11 -0.39 -2.97
C THR A 23 1.16 -1.41 -4.11
N LEU A 24 2.36 -1.85 -4.50
CA LEU A 24 2.54 -2.96 -5.45
C LEU A 24 1.89 -4.26 -4.94
N VAL A 25 2.05 -4.59 -3.67
CA VAL A 25 1.40 -5.78 -3.07
C VAL A 25 -0.11 -5.63 -3.07
N LEU A 26 -0.62 -4.45 -2.70
CA LEU A 26 -2.05 -4.14 -2.70
C LEU A 26 -2.65 -4.30 -4.11
N THR A 27 -2.03 -3.73 -5.14
CA THR A 27 -2.56 -3.79 -6.52
C THR A 27 -2.44 -5.20 -7.09
N LEU A 28 -1.28 -5.86 -6.96
CA LEU A 28 -1.10 -7.23 -7.47
C LEU A 28 -2.10 -8.22 -6.87
N VAL A 29 -2.34 -8.15 -5.55
CA VAL A 29 -3.29 -9.05 -4.89
C VAL A 29 -4.74 -8.64 -5.22
N GLY A 30 -5.06 -7.35 -5.22
CA GLY A 30 -6.40 -6.84 -5.56
C GLY A 30 -6.81 -7.18 -6.99
N ASP A 31 -5.91 -7.00 -7.95
CA ASP A 31 -6.13 -7.33 -9.36
C ASP A 31 -6.22 -8.84 -9.58
N CYS A 32 -5.46 -9.64 -8.83
CA CYS A 32 -5.58 -11.10 -8.84
C CYS A 32 -6.97 -11.58 -8.40
N VAL A 33 -7.57 -10.93 -7.39
CA VAL A 33 -8.95 -11.20 -6.97
C VAL A 33 -9.92 -10.92 -8.12
N LEU A 34 -9.83 -9.73 -8.74
CA LEU A 34 -10.71 -9.37 -9.87
C LEU A 34 -10.51 -10.29 -11.07
N ALA A 35 -9.27 -10.65 -11.40
CA ALA A 35 -8.96 -11.59 -12.47
C ALA A 35 -9.56 -12.97 -12.20
N SER A 36 -9.49 -13.46 -10.96
CA SER A 36 -10.10 -14.74 -10.57
C SER A 36 -11.62 -14.70 -10.71
N LEU A 37 -12.26 -13.60 -10.29
CA LEU A 37 -13.71 -13.43 -10.46
C LEU A 37 -14.14 -13.43 -11.92
N ALA A 38 -13.35 -12.80 -12.80
CA ALA A 38 -13.60 -12.76 -14.23
C ALA A 38 -13.41 -14.13 -14.90
N VAL A 39 -12.31 -14.84 -14.59
CA VAL A 39 -11.98 -16.15 -15.19
C VAL A 39 -12.98 -17.22 -14.79
N PHE A 40 -13.36 -17.28 -13.51
CA PHE A 40 -14.29 -18.30 -13.00
C PHE A 40 -15.77 -17.93 -13.14
N GLN A 41 -16.07 -16.76 -13.71
CA GLN A 41 -17.44 -16.25 -13.91
C GLN A 41 -18.32 -16.35 -12.65
N LEU A 42 -17.75 -15.97 -11.50
CA LEU A 42 -18.35 -16.19 -10.17
C LEU A 42 -19.64 -15.38 -9.90
N GLY A 43 -20.14 -14.61 -10.87
CA GLY A 43 -21.45 -13.95 -10.83
C GLY A 43 -21.74 -13.25 -9.50
N SER A 44 -22.87 -13.57 -8.89
CA SER A 44 -23.29 -13.01 -7.59
C SER A 44 -22.39 -13.41 -6.41
N ALA A 45 -21.62 -14.50 -6.49
CA ALA A 45 -20.63 -14.85 -5.47
C ALA A 45 -19.46 -13.85 -5.44
N GLY A 46 -19.18 -13.18 -6.57
CA GLY A 46 -18.19 -12.10 -6.65
C GLY A 46 -18.53 -10.87 -5.80
N LEU A 47 -19.81 -10.68 -5.45
CA LEU A 47 -20.28 -9.52 -4.69
C LEU A 47 -19.69 -9.46 -3.28
N ALA A 48 -19.47 -10.62 -2.65
CA ALA A 48 -18.82 -10.73 -1.34
C ALA A 48 -17.30 -10.95 -1.46
N ALA A 49 -16.86 -11.70 -2.48
CA ALA A 49 -15.45 -12.04 -2.65
C ALA A 49 -14.59 -10.83 -3.05
N ALA A 50 -15.09 -9.90 -3.86
CA ALA A 50 -14.36 -8.70 -4.26
C ALA A 50 -13.98 -7.80 -3.06
N PRO A 51 -14.93 -7.33 -2.22
CA PRO A 51 -14.58 -6.47 -1.09
C PRO A 51 -13.72 -7.18 -0.04
N LEU A 52 -13.96 -8.48 0.22
CA LEU A 52 -13.12 -9.25 1.14
C LEU A 52 -11.70 -9.44 0.61
N GLY A 53 -11.54 -9.73 -0.68
CA GLY A 53 -10.24 -9.89 -1.32
C GLY A 53 -9.44 -8.59 -1.34
N TRP A 54 -10.08 -7.46 -1.65
CA TRP A 54 -9.45 -6.14 -1.57
C TRP A 54 -9.09 -5.75 -0.12
N GLY A 55 -9.95 -6.07 0.85
CA GLY A 55 -9.63 -5.88 2.27
C GLY A 55 -8.39 -6.66 2.70
N LEU A 56 -8.25 -7.91 2.23
CA LEU A 56 -7.06 -8.72 2.47
C LEU A 56 -5.82 -8.16 1.75
N ALA A 57 -5.95 -7.66 0.52
CA ALA A 57 -4.86 -7.02 -0.21
C ALA A 57 -4.30 -5.80 0.54
N VAL A 58 -5.19 -4.94 1.06
CA VAL A 58 -4.81 -3.81 1.92
C VAL A 58 -4.09 -4.30 3.17
N PHE A 59 -4.62 -5.32 3.86
CA PHE A 59 -4.00 -5.88 5.06
C PHE A 59 -2.57 -6.37 4.79
N LEU A 60 -2.35 -7.09 3.69
CA LEU A 60 -1.01 -7.55 3.29
C LEU A 60 -0.08 -6.37 2.98
N GLY A 61 -0.55 -5.35 2.27
CA GLY A 61 0.22 -4.13 2.03
C GLY A 61 0.65 -3.44 3.33
N VAL A 62 -0.25 -3.38 4.32
CA VAL A 62 0.03 -2.81 5.64
C VAL A 62 1.07 -3.64 6.40
N LEU A 63 1.01 -4.97 6.35
CA LEU A 63 2.03 -5.83 6.96
C LEU A 63 3.43 -5.58 6.36
N VAL A 64 3.49 -5.27 5.06
CA VAL A 64 4.75 -5.01 4.36
C VAL A 64 5.31 -3.62 4.65
N ALA A 65 4.48 -2.58 4.59
CA ALA A 65 4.94 -1.18 4.67
C ALA A 65 4.82 -0.55 6.06
N GLY A 66 3.98 -1.10 6.94
CA GLY A 66 3.52 -0.44 8.17
C GLY A 66 4.64 -0.13 9.16
N GLY A 67 5.63 -1.02 9.28
CA GLY A 67 6.78 -0.83 10.17
C GLY A 67 7.78 0.24 9.70
N VAL A 68 7.62 0.78 8.48
CA VAL A 68 8.59 1.69 7.86
C VAL A 68 7.99 3.04 7.51
N SER A 69 6.88 3.06 6.75
CA SER A 69 6.26 4.32 6.25
C SER A 69 4.99 4.73 6.99
N GLY A 70 4.41 3.83 7.79
CA GLY A 70 3.05 3.97 8.31
C GLY A 70 1.97 3.41 7.37
N ALA A 71 2.36 2.86 6.21
CA ALA A 71 1.50 2.21 5.22
C ALA A 71 0.28 3.04 4.82
N HIS A 72 0.50 4.18 4.16
CA HIS A 72 -0.61 4.97 3.62
C HIS A 72 -1.25 4.26 2.42
N LEU A 73 -0.41 3.72 1.53
CA LEU A 73 -0.76 2.90 0.36
C LEU A 73 -1.79 3.53 -0.57
N ASN A 74 -2.01 4.83 -0.42
CA ASN A 74 -3.09 5.57 -1.03
C ASN A 74 -2.80 7.08 -0.95
N PRO A 75 -2.87 7.80 -2.08
CA PRO A 75 -2.68 9.25 -2.12
C PRO A 75 -3.67 10.02 -1.23
N ALA A 76 -4.94 9.61 -1.19
CA ALA A 76 -5.97 10.26 -0.38
C ALA A 76 -5.69 10.09 1.12
N VAL A 77 -5.21 8.92 1.56
CA VAL A 77 -4.81 8.67 2.95
C VAL A 77 -3.59 9.53 3.30
N THR A 78 -2.63 9.63 2.39
CA THR A 78 -1.44 10.47 2.56
C THR A 78 -1.81 11.94 2.76
N VAL A 79 -2.71 12.47 1.92
CA VAL A 79 -3.20 13.85 2.05
C VAL A 79 -3.99 14.02 3.34
N ALA A 80 -4.86 13.08 3.70
CA ALA A 80 -5.63 13.15 4.95
C ALA A 80 -4.73 13.14 6.19
N LEU A 81 -3.62 12.40 6.18
CA LEU A 81 -2.66 12.39 7.28
C LEU A 81 -1.82 13.68 7.32
N ALA A 82 -1.57 14.31 6.17
CA ALA A 82 -0.92 15.62 6.09
C ALA A 82 -1.82 16.74 6.63
N THR A 83 -3.13 16.71 6.38
CA THR A 83 -4.07 17.75 6.88
C THR A 83 -4.20 17.74 8.40
N ILE A 84 -4.06 16.58 9.03
CA ILE A 84 -4.07 16.45 10.50
C ILE A 84 -2.66 16.54 11.13
N GLY A 85 -1.64 16.93 10.36
CA GLY A 85 -0.28 17.16 10.86
C GLY A 85 0.52 15.91 11.20
N LYS A 86 0.09 14.72 10.75
CA LYS A 86 0.84 13.46 10.94
C LYS A 86 1.91 13.22 9.86
N LEU A 87 1.86 13.97 8.76
CA LEU A 87 2.87 13.97 7.71
C LEU A 87 3.19 15.42 7.29
N GLY A 88 4.47 15.74 7.11
CA GLY A 88 4.87 17.04 6.56
C GLY A 88 4.47 17.17 5.09
N TRP A 89 3.94 18.32 4.69
CA TRP A 89 3.49 18.58 3.31
C TRP A 89 4.58 18.37 2.26
N CYS A 90 5.85 18.62 2.59
CA CYS A 90 6.98 18.36 1.70
C CYS A 90 7.15 16.87 1.36
N ASN A 91 6.70 15.97 2.23
CA ASN A 91 6.85 14.53 2.06
C ASN A 91 5.69 13.92 1.26
N VAL A 92 4.56 14.63 1.14
CA VAL A 92 3.35 14.17 0.45
C VAL A 92 3.67 13.82 -1.00
N LEU A 93 4.43 14.66 -1.71
CA LEU A 93 4.76 14.41 -3.11
C LEU A 93 5.56 13.12 -3.29
N ALA A 94 6.50 12.84 -2.39
CA ALA A 94 7.30 11.61 -2.44
C ALA A 94 6.44 10.35 -2.17
N TYR A 95 5.51 10.43 -1.21
CA TYR A 95 4.57 9.34 -0.93
C TYR A 95 3.61 9.10 -2.11
N VAL A 96 3.01 10.16 -2.65
CA VAL A 96 2.07 10.06 -3.79
C VAL A 96 2.77 9.52 -5.03
N ALA A 97 3.99 9.99 -5.32
CA ALA A 97 4.78 9.49 -6.45
C ALA A 97 5.18 8.02 -6.28
N ALA A 98 5.35 7.55 -5.04
CA ALA A 98 5.64 6.15 -4.77
C ALA A 98 4.41 5.22 -4.87
N GLN A 99 3.20 5.77 -4.76
CA GLN A 99 1.94 5.00 -4.75
C GLN A 99 1.31 4.82 -6.15
N TYR A 100 1.74 5.59 -7.15
CA TYR A 100 1.27 5.50 -8.55
C TYR A 100 2.20 4.62 -9.40
#